data_AF-A0A0L0QRR5-F1
#
_entry.id   AF-A0A0L0QRR5-F1
#
_cell.length_a   1.000
_cell.length_b   1.000
_cell.length_c   1.000
_cell.angle_alpha   90.00
_cell.angle_beta   90.00
_cell.angle_gamma   90.00
#
_symmetry.space_group_name_H-M   'P 1'
#
loop_
_entity.id
_entity.type
_entity.pdbx_description
1 polymer ?
#
loop_
_entity_poly.entity_id
_entity_poly.type
_entity_poly.pdbx_seq_one_letter_code
_entity_poly.pdbx_strand_id
1 'polypeptide(L)'
;MATKPDSLDQTNDKENMTKKLALMGVTQETLEFVQQAAAILIPYKKEYVEVFYNYLASVTEQNGTIKQHVPKDQLENLIDTYVEDFFNANIDVRYIRSRMEMGNQLSHFRITVDQFIGAHNLLIQHMTSLLLKQSRRKQKQMISMSLAIQKRAGFDQQLMVQAHIEETFKSFLSNISDLLHGVTKLDTTEQLINQMENIVEESHNVTSATEEVSASVNEVAEHATKVAEETEEAVSSVEKSKQVVHGALEDMNKMGQVYNKIEKQMNSLNDEIKQTQHIVNVIEDITDQTHLLALNASIEAARAGEHGKGFSVVAQEVRNLAEHTKEQTIQIKRNMDALYQVASLVTTEMDNTDALIQGAISDSQDGEKALQDIIAAIQAINGSTSQIAAMTEEQTSAVTEIADRNAMMFEMGQTTQEVAIETAKTILQLSKQMDAYRLTFFDNIRFQAKDIIEAAKTDHMLWKWRVYNMLLDLETIDSQQVASHQACRLGKWYYGDLPSHIKDNPVFLQLEEPHRQVHHYAKLAVQSYEQRKRAETKSYFAQLQTASDEVLHLLTQLEKEI
;
A
#
# COMPACT_ATOMS: atom_id res chain seq x y z
N MET A 1 -56.01 -19.96 -5.51
CA MET A 1 -56.69 -20.87 -4.58
C MET A 1 -56.88 -20.10 -3.28
N ALA A 2 -58.11 -20.04 -2.75
CA ALA A 2 -58.48 -19.16 -1.64
C ALA A 2 -57.60 -19.36 -0.41
N THR A 3 -56.87 -18.31 -0.03
CA THR A 3 -56.10 -18.22 1.21
C THR A 3 -57.07 -18.24 2.40
N LYS A 4 -57.04 -19.33 3.17
CA LYS A 4 -57.73 -19.42 4.46
C LYS A 4 -57.02 -18.47 5.46
N PRO A 5 -57.76 -17.74 6.29
CA PRO A 5 -57.17 -16.76 7.20
C PRO A 5 -56.47 -17.43 8.38
N ASP A 6 -55.36 -16.80 8.78
CA ASP A 6 -54.53 -17.08 9.95
C ASP A 6 -55.32 -17.60 11.16
N SER A 7 -54.93 -18.77 11.65
CA SER A 7 -55.55 -19.48 12.77
C SER A 7 -54.73 -19.38 14.06
N LEU A 8 -53.82 -18.43 14.17
CA LEU A 8 -53.21 -18.06 15.44
C LEU A 8 -54.00 -16.85 15.96
N ASP A 9 -54.79 -17.08 17.02
CA ASP A 9 -55.47 -16.07 17.86
C ASP A 9 -56.97 -15.76 17.63
N GLN A 10 -57.74 -16.62 16.95
CA GLN A 10 -59.19 -16.38 16.76
C GLN A 10 -60.01 -16.31 18.07
N THR A 11 -59.58 -16.98 19.14
CA THR A 11 -60.28 -16.99 20.44
C THR A 11 -60.01 -15.73 21.27
N ASN A 12 -58.77 -15.25 21.28
CA ASN A 12 -58.36 -14.06 22.04
C ASN A 12 -58.78 -12.76 21.33
N ASP A 13 -58.78 -12.78 19.98
CA ASP A 13 -59.32 -11.68 19.18
C ASP A 13 -60.82 -11.51 19.38
N LYS A 14 -61.58 -12.60 19.43
CA LYS A 14 -63.03 -12.52 19.67
C LYS A 14 -63.35 -11.97 21.07
N GLU A 15 -62.56 -12.33 22.09
CA GLU A 15 -62.73 -11.83 23.45
C GLU A 15 -62.31 -10.34 23.59
N ASN A 16 -61.18 -9.95 22.99
CA ASN A 16 -60.74 -8.55 22.94
C ASN A 16 -61.67 -7.67 22.10
N MET A 17 -62.23 -8.20 21.01
CA MET A 17 -63.24 -7.53 20.19
C MET A 17 -64.54 -7.32 20.96
N THR A 18 -65.00 -8.32 21.71
CA THR A 18 -66.18 -8.21 22.57
C THR A 18 -65.96 -7.15 23.65
N LYS A 19 -64.75 -7.08 24.23
CA LYS A 19 -64.35 -6.02 25.18
C LYS A 19 -64.32 -4.63 24.54
N LYS A 20 -63.78 -4.47 23.32
CA LYS A 20 -63.76 -3.18 22.60
C LYS A 20 -65.16 -2.70 22.19
N LEU A 21 -66.02 -3.60 21.72
CA LEU A 21 -67.41 -3.30 21.40
C LEU A 21 -68.19 -2.88 22.66
N ALA A 22 -67.96 -3.57 23.78
CA ALA A 22 -68.54 -3.21 25.08
C ALA A 22 -68.04 -1.85 25.60
N LEU A 23 -66.74 -1.55 25.44
CA LEU A 23 -66.12 -0.27 25.85
C LEU A 23 -66.72 0.92 25.09
N MET A 24 -66.98 0.77 23.79
CA MET A 24 -67.58 1.81 22.95
C MET A 24 -69.12 1.82 22.99
N GLY A 25 -69.72 0.92 23.77
CA GLY A 25 -71.17 0.79 23.91
C GLY A 25 -71.89 0.48 22.60
N VAL A 26 -71.22 -0.23 21.68
CA VAL A 26 -71.78 -0.71 20.41
C VAL A 26 -72.54 -2.00 20.68
N THR A 27 -73.86 -1.88 20.76
CA THR A 27 -74.81 -2.97 21.04
C THR A 27 -75.56 -3.40 19.78
N GLN A 28 -76.30 -4.51 19.86
CA GLN A 28 -77.22 -4.91 18.78
C GLN A 28 -78.22 -3.79 18.44
N GLU A 29 -78.74 -3.11 19.46
CA GLU A 29 -79.59 -1.92 19.31
C GLU A 29 -78.88 -0.78 18.55
N THR A 30 -77.57 -0.61 18.76
CA THR A 30 -76.76 0.37 18.01
C THR A 30 -76.76 0.03 16.51
N LEU A 31 -76.59 -1.25 16.16
CA LEU A 31 -76.59 -1.71 14.76
C LEU A 31 -77.96 -1.53 14.11
N GLU A 32 -79.05 -1.82 14.82
CA GLU A 32 -80.41 -1.58 14.35
C GLU A 32 -80.67 -0.10 14.05
N PHE A 33 -80.21 0.81 14.91
CA PHE A 33 -80.31 2.25 14.67
C PHE A 33 -79.40 2.73 13.52
N VAL A 34 -78.23 2.14 13.32
CA VAL A 34 -77.38 2.40 12.14
C VAL A 34 -78.09 1.98 10.86
N GLN A 35 -78.75 0.82 10.85
CA GLN A 35 -79.51 0.34 9.68
C GLN A 35 -80.72 1.22 9.39
N GLN A 36 -81.42 1.72 10.42
CA GLN A 36 -82.50 2.68 10.24
C GLN A 36 -81.99 4.04 9.72
N ALA A 37 -80.81 4.48 10.18
CA ALA A 37 -80.17 5.68 9.67
C ALA A 37 -79.71 5.53 8.21
N ALA A 38 -79.28 4.33 7.81
CA ALA A 38 -78.88 4.01 6.44
C ALA A 38 -80.00 4.29 5.43
N ALA A 39 -81.25 3.94 5.76
CA ALA A 39 -82.41 4.20 4.90
C ALA A 39 -82.63 5.69 4.59
N ILE A 40 -82.16 6.58 5.47
CA ILE A 40 -82.25 8.04 5.30
C ILE A 40 -81.00 8.59 4.61
N LEU A 41 -79.82 8.02 4.89
CA LEU A 41 -78.53 8.56 4.44
C LEU A 41 -78.04 8.02 3.10
N ILE A 42 -78.36 6.77 2.72
CA ILE A 42 -77.94 6.18 1.45
C ILE A 42 -78.34 7.03 0.23
N PRO A 43 -79.55 7.60 0.13
CA PRO A 43 -79.92 8.48 -0.98
C PRO A 43 -79.02 9.72 -1.15
N TYR A 44 -78.35 10.14 -0.07
CA TYR A 44 -77.45 11.29 -0.03
C TYR A 44 -75.96 10.87 0.01
N LYS A 45 -75.63 9.59 -0.26
CA LYS A 45 -74.25 9.04 -0.20
C LYS A 45 -73.22 9.93 -0.89
N LYS A 46 -73.54 10.36 -2.11
CA LYS A 46 -72.65 11.18 -2.93
C LYS A 46 -72.27 12.49 -2.22
N GLU A 47 -73.19 13.14 -1.52
CA GLU A 47 -72.96 14.47 -0.92
C GLU A 47 -71.92 14.41 0.21
N TYR A 48 -71.97 13.42 1.09
CA TYR A 48 -71.04 13.34 2.22
C TYR A 48 -69.75 12.57 1.88
N VAL A 49 -69.78 11.64 0.92
CA VAL A 49 -68.57 10.99 0.38
C VAL A 49 -67.69 12.01 -0.34
N GLU A 50 -68.29 12.88 -1.17
CA GLU A 50 -67.55 13.92 -1.90
C GLU A 50 -66.86 14.91 -0.95
N VAL A 51 -67.52 15.29 0.16
CA VAL A 51 -66.90 16.15 1.18
C VAL A 51 -65.72 15.46 1.86
N PHE A 52 -65.87 14.19 2.25
CA PHE A 52 -64.81 13.43 2.91
C PHE A 52 -63.62 13.20 1.97
N TYR A 53 -63.89 12.88 0.70
CA TYR A 53 -62.89 12.78 -0.35
C TYR A 53 -62.16 14.11 -0.57
N ASN A 54 -62.88 15.21 -0.77
CA ASN A 54 -62.27 16.51 -1.03
C ASN A 54 -61.36 16.96 0.11
N TYR A 55 -61.76 16.68 1.36
CA TYR A 55 -60.92 16.95 2.51
C TYR A 55 -59.65 16.10 2.50
N LEU A 56 -59.76 14.77 2.38
CA LEU A 56 -58.59 13.89 2.34
C LEU A 56 -57.65 14.21 1.16
N ALA A 57 -58.21 14.47 -0.02
CA ALA A 57 -57.47 14.89 -1.21
C ALA A 57 -56.69 16.20 -0.96
N SER A 58 -57.35 17.22 -0.40
CA SER A 58 -56.70 18.52 -0.10
C SER A 58 -55.53 18.39 0.86
N VAL A 59 -55.64 17.48 1.82
CA VAL A 59 -54.63 17.25 2.84
C VAL A 59 -53.45 16.43 2.28
N THR A 60 -53.72 15.47 1.40
CA THR A 60 -52.67 14.74 0.68
C THR A 60 -51.88 15.62 -0.30
N GLU A 61 -52.51 16.65 -0.88
CA GLU A 61 -51.85 17.61 -1.79
C GLU A 61 -50.94 18.62 -1.05
N GLN A 62 -51.23 18.92 0.22
CA GLN A 62 -50.43 19.86 1.03
C GLN A 62 -49.13 19.28 1.59
N ASN A 63 -48.97 17.95 1.66
CA ASN A 63 -47.77 17.27 2.17
C ASN A 63 -46.59 17.27 1.16
N GLY A 64 -46.45 18.35 0.38
CA GLY A 64 -45.55 18.47 -0.76
C GLY A 64 -44.06 18.35 -0.44
N THR A 65 -43.49 17.15 -0.60
CA THR A 65 -42.05 17.01 -0.87
C THR A 65 -41.63 15.84 -1.77
N ILE A 66 -42.43 14.79 -2.00
CA ILE A 66 -42.05 13.72 -2.96
C ILE A 66 -43.30 13.18 -3.69
N LYS A 67 -43.21 13.07 -5.02
CA LYS A 67 -44.24 12.63 -5.98
C LYS A 67 -44.73 11.18 -5.74
N GLN A 68 -45.64 10.97 -4.81
CA GLN A 68 -46.58 9.84 -4.89
C GLN A 68 -47.99 10.40 -4.69
N HIS A 69 -48.59 10.84 -5.79
CA HIS A 69 -50.02 11.17 -5.82
C HIS A 69 -50.77 9.87 -5.54
N VAL A 70 -51.51 9.80 -4.43
CA VAL A 70 -52.45 8.70 -4.19
C VAL A 70 -53.42 8.72 -5.37
N PRO A 71 -53.50 7.66 -6.19
CA PRO A 71 -54.41 7.65 -7.33
C PRO A 71 -55.83 7.91 -6.85
N LYS A 72 -56.49 8.91 -7.46
CA LYS A 72 -57.87 9.28 -7.14
C LYS A 72 -58.79 8.08 -7.00
N ASP A 73 -58.71 7.13 -7.94
CA ASP A 73 -59.51 5.92 -7.95
C ASP A 73 -59.29 5.02 -6.72
N GLN A 74 -58.08 4.99 -6.14
CA GLN A 74 -57.78 4.21 -4.94
C GLN A 74 -58.36 4.85 -3.68
N LEU A 75 -58.26 6.18 -3.56
CA LEU A 75 -58.84 6.91 -2.43
C LEU A 75 -60.36 6.92 -2.49
N GLU A 76 -60.96 7.09 -3.67
CA GLU A 76 -62.41 6.97 -3.87
C GLU A 76 -62.90 5.58 -3.51
N ASN A 77 -62.22 4.52 -3.99
CA ASN A 77 -62.60 3.14 -3.67
C ASN A 77 -62.48 2.82 -2.17
N LEU A 78 -61.44 3.31 -1.50
CA LEU A 78 -61.27 3.18 -0.04
C LEU A 78 -62.47 3.78 0.70
N ILE A 79 -62.84 5.01 0.35
CA ILE A 79 -63.94 5.75 0.98
C ILE A 79 -65.29 5.10 0.68
N ASP A 80 -65.53 4.71 -0.58
CA ASP A 80 -66.78 4.07 -0.98
C ASP A 80 -66.97 2.73 -0.28
N THR A 81 -65.93 1.90 -0.24
CA THR A 81 -65.94 0.62 0.50
C THR A 81 -66.18 0.86 1.99
N TYR A 82 -65.54 1.88 2.57
CA TYR A 82 -65.76 2.24 3.98
C TYR A 82 -67.23 2.57 4.25
N VAL A 83 -67.82 3.46 3.47
CA VAL A 83 -69.21 3.92 3.66
C VAL A 83 -70.23 2.82 3.40
N GLU A 84 -70.02 1.97 2.40
CA GLU A 84 -70.90 0.83 2.11
C GLU A 84 -70.89 -0.19 3.26
N ASP A 85 -69.70 -0.57 3.72
CA ASP A 85 -69.55 -1.49 4.85
C ASP A 85 -70.13 -0.89 6.14
N PHE A 86 -70.01 0.43 6.33
CA PHE A 86 -70.48 1.13 7.54
C PHE A 86 -71.98 0.92 7.76
N PHE A 87 -72.78 0.97 6.70
CA PHE A 87 -74.24 0.85 6.77
C PHE A 87 -74.78 -0.58 6.67
N ASN A 88 -73.95 -1.56 6.31
CA ASN A 88 -74.33 -2.98 6.32
C ASN A 88 -74.62 -3.52 7.74
N ALA A 89 -74.33 -2.74 8.79
CA ALA A 89 -74.74 -2.96 10.18
C ALA A 89 -74.40 -4.35 10.77
N ASN A 90 -73.38 -5.01 10.23
CA ASN A 90 -72.87 -6.29 10.71
C ASN A 90 -71.39 -6.16 11.08
N ILE A 91 -71.00 -6.64 12.26
CA ILE A 91 -69.62 -6.64 12.75
C ILE A 91 -69.11 -8.08 12.76
N ASP A 92 -68.78 -8.59 11.57
CA ASP A 92 -68.10 -9.88 11.43
C ASP A 92 -66.57 -9.71 11.33
N VAL A 93 -65.84 -10.82 11.28
CA VAL A 93 -64.37 -10.80 11.15
C VAL A 93 -63.92 -10.13 9.85
N ARG A 94 -64.72 -10.21 8.78
CA ARG A 94 -64.39 -9.57 7.49
C ARG A 94 -64.50 -8.05 7.61
N TYR A 95 -65.52 -7.55 8.29
CA TYR A 95 -65.69 -6.12 8.57
C TYR A 95 -64.47 -5.54 9.28
N ILE A 96 -64.01 -6.21 10.34
CA ILE A 96 -62.87 -5.73 11.12
C ILE A 96 -61.59 -5.75 10.29
N ARG A 97 -61.37 -6.82 9.51
CA ARG A 97 -60.25 -6.89 8.58
C ARG A 97 -60.28 -5.76 7.56
N SER A 98 -61.45 -5.44 7.02
CA SER A 98 -61.65 -4.29 6.12
C SER A 98 -61.18 -2.99 6.78
N ARG A 99 -61.57 -2.72 8.03
CA ARG A 99 -61.12 -1.52 8.77
C ARG A 99 -59.64 -1.50 9.09
N MET A 100 -59.05 -2.64 9.45
CA MET A 100 -57.61 -2.72 9.69
C MET A 100 -56.83 -2.48 8.39
N GLU A 101 -57.25 -3.09 7.28
CA GLU A 101 -56.63 -2.90 5.97
C GLU A 101 -56.73 -1.44 5.51
N MET A 102 -57.88 -0.79 5.71
CA MET A 102 -58.04 0.63 5.44
C MET A 102 -57.08 1.48 6.29
N GLY A 103 -56.90 1.13 7.58
CA GLY A 103 -55.91 1.77 8.45
C GLY A 103 -54.47 1.65 7.93
N ASN A 104 -54.09 0.44 7.47
CA ASN A 104 -52.79 0.20 6.85
C ASN A 104 -52.62 1.03 5.57
N GLN A 105 -53.65 1.08 4.71
CA GLN A 105 -53.64 1.87 3.48
C GLN A 105 -53.50 3.37 3.75
N LEU A 106 -54.10 3.90 4.82
CA LEU A 106 -53.89 5.29 5.24
C LEU A 106 -52.42 5.57 5.60
N SER A 107 -51.71 4.61 6.21
CA SER A 107 -50.27 4.73 6.50
C SER A 107 -49.45 4.79 5.21
N HIS A 108 -49.75 3.89 4.26
CA HIS A 108 -49.12 3.88 2.94
C HIS A 108 -49.37 5.17 2.14
N PHE A 109 -50.57 5.73 2.26
CA PHE A 109 -50.94 7.01 1.65
C PHE A 109 -50.36 8.24 2.39
N ARG A 110 -49.60 8.02 3.48
CA ARG A 110 -49.01 9.08 4.33
C ARG A 110 -50.04 10.08 4.86
N ILE A 111 -51.27 9.62 5.10
CA ILE A 111 -52.31 10.40 5.77
C ILE A 111 -52.08 10.23 7.27
N THR A 112 -51.76 11.32 7.98
CA THR A 112 -51.49 11.21 9.42
C THR A 112 -52.75 10.87 10.20
N VAL A 113 -52.59 10.32 11.40
CA VAL A 113 -53.71 10.01 12.31
C VAL A 113 -54.60 11.22 12.53
N ASP A 114 -54.03 12.40 12.77
CA ASP A 114 -54.81 13.63 13.00
C ASP A 114 -55.61 14.06 11.76
N GLN A 115 -55.01 13.92 10.57
CA GLN A 115 -55.65 14.22 9.29
C GLN A 115 -56.84 13.29 9.04
N PHE A 116 -56.66 11.99 9.26
CA PHE A 116 -57.73 11.01 9.16
C PHE A 116 -58.83 11.28 10.19
N ILE A 117 -58.48 11.52 11.45
CA ILE A 117 -59.44 11.83 12.53
C ILE A 117 -60.27 13.06 12.18
N GLY A 118 -59.63 14.13 11.68
CA GLY A 118 -60.31 15.34 11.23
C GLY A 118 -61.29 15.08 10.10
N ALA A 119 -60.83 14.37 9.06
CA ALA A 119 -61.65 14.01 7.90
C ALA A 119 -62.86 13.15 8.29
N HIS A 120 -62.62 12.14 9.12
CA HIS A 120 -63.63 11.19 9.58
C HIS A 120 -64.67 11.88 10.45
N ASN A 121 -64.26 12.79 11.34
CA ASN A 121 -65.18 13.61 12.12
C ASN A 121 -66.07 14.49 11.22
N LEU A 122 -65.53 15.09 10.16
CA LEU A 122 -66.32 15.87 9.20
C LEU A 122 -67.38 15.00 8.50
N LEU A 123 -67.00 13.81 8.05
CA LEU A 123 -67.93 12.84 7.45
C LEU A 123 -69.11 12.56 8.41
N ILE A 124 -68.82 12.27 9.68
CA ILE A 124 -69.85 11.99 10.68
C ILE A 124 -70.71 13.22 11.00
N GLN A 125 -70.13 14.42 11.05
CA GLN A 125 -70.88 15.67 11.21
C GLN A 125 -71.85 15.91 10.06
N HIS A 126 -71.42 15.67 8.81
CA HIS A 126 -72.27 15.78 7.63
C HIS A 126 -73.41 14.76 7.62
N MET A 127 -73.11 13.49 7.94
CA MET A 127 -74.13 12.44 8.11
C MET A 127 -75.14 12.81 9.21
N THR A 128 -74.67 13.32 10.35
CA THR A 128 -75.53 13.77 11.45
C THR A 128 -76.42 14.96 11.02
N SER A 129 -75.86 15.93 10.29
CA SER A 129 -76.60 17.08 9.77
C SER A 129 -77.71 16.68 8.80
N LEU A 130 -77.43 15.75 7.88
CA LEU A 130 -78.40 15.21 6.93
C LEU A 130 -79.53 14.45 7.65
N LEU A 131 -79.18 13.60 8.61
CA LEU A 131 -80.14 12.93 9.49
C LEU A 131 -81.09 13.95 10.16
N LEU A 132 -80.54 14.99 10.79
CA LEU A 132 -81.33 16.02 11.47
C LEU A 132 -82.24 16.79 10.51
N LYS A 133 -81.78 17.07 9.29
CA LYS A 133 -82.57 17.80 8.27
C LYS A 133 -83.77 16.99 7.77
N GLN A 134 -83.60 15.68 7.57
CA GLN A 134 -84.60 14.83 6.91
C GLN A 134 -85.69 14.27 7.85
N SER A 135 -85.43 14.24 9.16
CA SER A 135 -86.30 13.52 10.10
C SER A 135 -86.91 14.42 11.19
N ARG A 136 -87.51 15.54 10.77
CA ARG A 136 -88.01 16.62 11.65
C ARG A 136 -89.12 16.24 12.64
N ARG A 137 -89.74 15.06 12.53
CA ARG A 137 -90.94 14.67 13.32
C ARG A 137 -90.72 13.55 14.35
N LYS A 138 -89.52 12.94 14.44
CA LYS A 138 -89.24 11.80 15.36
C LYS A 138 -88.00 12.02 16.23
N GLN A 139 -88.03 13.07 17.07
CA GLN A 139 -86.87 13.55 17.83
C GLN A 139 -86.13 12.48 18.66
N LYS A 140 -86.84 11.60 19.36
CA LYS A 140 -86.19 10.52 20.15
C LYS A 140 -85.45 9.52 19.25
N GLN A 141 -86.07 9.10 18.15
CA GLN A 141 -85.47 8.17 17.20
C GLN A 141 -84.24 8.79 16.53
N MET A 142 -84.26 10.10 16.30
CA MET A 142 -83.12 10.85 15.74
C MET A 142 -81.91 10.92 16.66
N ILE A 143 -82.14 11.18 17.94
CA ILE A 143 -81.06 11.17 18.93
C ILE A 143 -80.41 9.78 18.97
N SER A 144 -81.22 8.71 18.99
CA SER A 144 -80.71 7.33 18.98
C SER A 144 -79.93 6.99 17.71
N MET A 145 -80.43 7.37 16.52
CA MET A 145 -79.72 7.16 15.24
C MET A 145 -78.40 7.91 15.17
N SER A 146 -78.38 9.19 15.56
CA SER A 146 -77.15 10.00 15.55
C SER A 146 -76.12 9.47 16.54
N LEU A 147 -76.54 9.09 17.75
CA LEU A 147 -75.66 8.47 18.73
C LEU A 147 -75.13 7.12 18.24
N ALA A 148 -75.96 6.34 17.55
CA ALA A 148 -75.55 5.06 17.00
C ALA A 148 -74.49 5.20 15.89
N ILE A 149 -74.64 6.20 15.00
CA ILE A 149 -73.61 6.55 14.02
C ILE A 149 -72.31 6.96 14.71
N GLN A 150 -72.37 7.82 15.73
CA GLN A 150 -71.18 8.26 16.46
C GLN A 150 -70.44 7.11 17.14
N LYS A 151 -71.17 6.20 17.82
CA LYS A 151 -70.59 5.01 18.45
C LYS A 151 -69.93 4.07 17.43
N ARG A 152 -70.63 3.81 16.33
CA ARG A 152 -70.13 2.96 15.24
C ARG A 152 -68.88 3.56 14.59
N ALA A 153 -68.93 4.85 14.29
CA ALA A 153 -67.83 5.58 13.70
C ALA A 153 -66.62 5.65 14.63
N GLY A 154 -66.82 5.90 15.92
CA GLY A 154 -65.74 5.88 16.91
C GLY A 154 -65.06 4.51 16.99
N PHE A 155 -65.83 3.41 16.91
CA PHE A 155 -65.26 2.06 16.87
C PHE A 155 -64.41 1.83 15.60
N ASP A 156 -64.92 2.22 14.43
CA ASP A 156 -64.18 2.12 13.17
C ASP A 156 -62.90 2.95 13.20
N GLN A 157 -62.98 4.20 13.67
CA GLN A 157 -61.86 5.11 13.83
C GLN A 157 -60.78 4.50 14.74
N GLN A 158 -61.18 3.90 15.87
CA GLN A 158 -60.25 3.22 16.77
C GLN A 158 -59.50 2.07 16.08
N LEU A 159 -60.19 1.24 15.30
CA LEU A 159 -59.57 0.12 14.57
C LEU A 159 -58.60 0.62 13.48
N MET A 160 -59.02 1.62 12.71
CA MET A 160 -58.23 2.20 11.62
C MET A 160 -56.99 2.92 12.15
N VAL A 161 -57.12 3.71 13.22
CA VAL A 161 -56.00 4.39 13.88
C VAL A 161 -55.03 3.39 14.49
N GLN A 162 -55.52 2.34 15.15
CA GLN A 162 -54.66 1.29 15.68
C GLN A 162 -53.83 0.61 14.58
N ALA A 163 -54.48 0.17 13.50
CA ALA A 163 -53.80 -0.48 12.39
C ALA A 163 -52.78 0.45 11.70
N HIS A 164 -53.13 1.73 11.52
CA HIS A 164 -52.21 2.74 11.00
C HIS A 164 -50.95 2.92 11.87
N ILE A 165 -51.11 2.97 13.19
CA ILE A 165 -50.01 3.09 14.15
C ILE A 165 -49.13 1.84 14.11
N GLU A 166 -49.73 0.65 14.13
CA GLU A 166 -49.02 -0.63 14.02
C GLU A 166 -48.18 -0.70 12.73
N GLU A 167 -48.75 -0.33 11.59
CA GLU A 167 -48.06 -0.33 10.29
C GLU A 167 -46.88 0.65 10.25
N THR A 168 -47.08 1.85 10.81
CA THR A 168 -46.01 2.86 10.89
C THR A 168 -44.84 2.37 11.75
N PHE A 169 -45.14 1.68 12.86
CA PHE A 169 -44.09 1.09 13.68
C PHE A 169 -43.39 -0.08 13.01
N LYS A 170 -44.09 -0.92 12.24
CA LYS A 170 -43.46 -1.99 11.46
C LYS A 170 -42.44 -1.42 10.46
N SER A 171 -42.82 -0.38 9.72
CA SER A 171 -41.90 0.32 8.81
C SER A 171 -40.69 0.90 9.56
N PHE A 172 -40.89 1.46 10.75
CA PHE A 172 -39.80 1.94 11.59
C PHE A 172 -38.84 0.82 12.04
N LEU A 173 -39.36 -0.33 12.46
CA LEU A 173 -38.56 -1.51 12.84
C LEU A 173 -37.77 -2.07 11.65
N SER A 174 -38.36 -2.07 10.46
CA SER A 174 -37.70 -2.46 9.21
C SER A 174 -36.52 -1.54 8.90
N ASN A 175 -36.73 -0.21 8.97
CA ASN A 175 -35.67 0.77 8.78
C ASN A 175 -34.53 0.64 9.81
N ILE A 176 -34.83 0.35 11.08
CA ILE A 176 -33.79 0.07 12.09
C ILE A 176 -33.02 -1.21 11.74
N SER A 177 -33.71 -2.25 11.28
CA SER A 177 -33.08 -3.51 10.88
C SER A 177 -32.13 -3.32 9.70
N ASP A 178 -32.50 -2.50 8.72
CA ASP A 178 -31.64 -2.12 7.59
C ASP A 178 -30.40 -1.34 8.04
N LEU A 179 -30.55 -0.39 8.98
CA LEU A 179 -29.43 0.35 9.54
C LEU A 179 -28.47 -0.56 10.32
N LEU A 180 -29.02 -1.47 11.14
CA LEU A 180 -28.23 -2.49 11.83
C LEU A 180 -27.50 -3.40 10.83
N HIS A 181 -28.15 -3.77 9.72
CA HIS A 181 -27.50 -4.55 8.67
C HIS A 181 -26.31 -3.83 8.05
N GLY A 182 -26.43 -2.52 7.80
CA GLY A 182 -25.31 -1.69 7.34
C GLY A 182 -24.15 -1.65 8.35
N VAL A 183 -24.46 -1.45 9.63
CA VAL A 183 -23.46 -1.37 10.71
C VAL A 183 -22.69 -2.68 10.89
N THR A 184 -23.39 -3.80 10.92
CA THR A 184 -22.76 -5.13 11.13
C THR A 184 -21.90 -5.62 9.97
N LYS A 185 -22.00 -4.97 8.80
CA LYS A 185 -21.16 -5.21 7.63
C LYS A 185 -19.87 -4.38 7.59
N LEU A 186 -19.63 -3.50 8.56
CA LEU A 186 -18.39 -2.73 8.68
C LEU A 186 -17.24 -3.60 9.23
N ASP A 187 -16.78 -4.54 8.42
CA ASP A 187 -15.60 -5.39 8.67
C ASP A 187 -14.25 -4.65 8.47
N THR A 188 -14.31 -3.42 7.96
CA THR A 188 -13.14 -2.60 7.64
C THR A 188 -12.28 -2.27 8.85
N THR A 189 -12.85 -2.28 10.06
CA THR A 189 -12.10 -2.00 11.30
C THR A 189 -11.05 -3.06 11.61
N GLU A 190 -11.40 -4.35 11.53
CA GLU A 190 -10.43 -5.43 11.76
C GLU A 190 -9.31 -5.38 10.73
N GLN A 191 -9.66 -5.17 9.45
CA GLN A 191 -8.70 -5.03 8.36
C GLN A 191 -7.72 -3.88 8.62
N LEU A 192 -8.22 -2.74 9.07
CA LEU A 192 -7.41 -1.57 9.35
C LEU A 192 -6.48 -1.77 10.55
N ILE A 193 -6.94 -2.44 11.63
CA ILE A 193 -6.10 -2.81 12.77
C ILE A 193 -4.95 -3.74 12.32
N ASN A 194 -5.26 -4.81 11.57
CA ASN A 194 -4.24 -5.74 11.07
C ASN A 194 -3.24 -5.05 10.12
N GLN A 195 -3.71 -4.12 9.27
CA GLN A 195 -2.84 -3.34 8.39
C GLN A 195 -1.89 -2.44 9.17
N MET A 196 -2.36 -1.82 10.26
CA MET A 196 -1.50 -0.99 11.11
C MET A 196 -0.46 -1.81 11.88
N GLU A 197 -0.80 -3.03 12.34
CA GLU A 197 0.18 -3.95 12.92
C GLU A 197 1.30 -4.28 11.93
N ASN A 198 0.97 -4.58 10.68
CA ASN A 198 1.97 -4.82 9.63
C ASN A 198 2.83 -3.59 9.34
N ILE A 199 2.25 -2.37 9.36
CA ILE A 199 3.02 -1.12 9.18
C ILE A 199 4.03 -0.93 10.32
N VAL A 200 3.64 -1.24 11.56
CA VAL A 200 4.53 -1.16 12.72
C VAL A 200 5.68 -2.17 12.59
N GLU A 201 5.39 -3.41 12.18
CA GLU A 201 6.41 -4.43 11.94
C GLU A 201 7.38 -4.03 10.81
N GLU A 202 6.86 -3.56 9.67
CA GLU A 202 7.71 -3.08 8.56
C GLU A 202 8.54 -1.85 8.95
N SER A 203 8.00 -0.97 9.80
CA SER A 203 8.75 0.17 10.32
C SER A 203 9.94 -0.26 11.18
N HIS A 204 9.83 -1.36 11.94
CA HIS A 204 10.97 -1.95 12.63
C HIS A 204 12.03 -2.46 11.65
N ASN A 205 11.63 -3.16 10.59
CA ASN A 205 12.56 -3.65 9.56
C ASN A 205 13.30 -2.50 8.86
N VAL A 206 12.57 -1.43 8.51
CA VAL A 206 13.15 -0.23 7.89
C VAL A 206 14.14 0.45 8.84
N THR A 207 13.87 0.50 10.14
CA THR A 207 14.82 1.05 11.14
C THR A 207 16.14 0.28 11.11
N SER A 208 16.11 -1.04 11.21
CA SER A 208 17.32 -1.87 11.19
C SER A 208 18.09 -1.75 9.87
N ALA A 209 17.39 -1.72 8.72
CA ALA A 209 18.03 -1.49 7.43
C ALA A 209 18.69 -0.11 7.34
N THR A 210 18.06 0.92 7.91
CA THR A 210 18.58 2.29 7.92
C THR A 210 19.84 2.41 8.79
N GLU A 211 19.88 1.70 9.94
CA GLU A 211 21.08 1.61 10.78
C GLU A 211 22.25 0.93 10.04
N GLU A 212 21.99 -0.16 9.32
CA GLU A 212 22.99 -0.86 8.52
C GLU A 212 23.54 0.01 7.38
N VAL A 213 22.65 0.71 6.66
CA VAL A 213 23.06 1.65 5.60
C VAL A 213 23.87 2.81 6.19
N SER A 214 23.46 3.36 7.34
CA SER A 214 24.21 4.41 8.03
C SER A 214 25.63 3.98 8.39
N ALA A 215 25.80 2.75 8.89
CA ALA A 215 27.11 2.18 9.17
C ALA A 215 27.96 2.06 7.88
N SER A 216 27.36 1.54 6.81
CA SER A 216 28.04 1.38 5.51
C SER A 216 28.48 2.73 4.91
N VAL A 217 27.64 3.76 4.98
CA VAL A 217 27.96 5.12 4.52
C VAL A 217 29.15 5.69 5.29
N ASN A 218 29.21 5.48 6.61
CA ASN A 218 30.35 5.90 7.43
C ASN A 218 31.64 5.15 7.06
N GLU A 219 31.59 3.84 6.83
CA GLU A 219 32.75 3.07 6.36
C GLU A 219 33.25 3.58 5.00
N VAL A 220 32.34 3.89 4.07
CA VAL A 220 32.71 4.47 2.76
C VAL A 220 33.37 5.84 2.92
N ALA A 221 32.90 6.68 3.86
CA ALA A 221 33.52 7.97 4.18
C ALA A 221 34.97 7.80 4.69
N GLU A 222 35.16 6.86 5.62
CA GLU A 222 36.48 6.54 6.18
C GLU A 222 37.42 6.00 5.10
N HIS A 223 36.95 5.08 4.27
CA HIS A 223 37.71 4.55 3.14
C HIS A 223 38.09 5.62 2.13
N ALA A 224 37.18 6.54 1.79
CA ALA A 224 37.49 7.65 0.88
C ALA A 224 38.58 8.55 1.46
N THR A 225 38.52 8.87 2.75
CA THR A 225 39.55 9.65 3.46
C THR A 225 40.91 8.95 3.40
N LYS A 226 40.94 7.65 3.70
CA LYS A 226 42.17 6.85 3.65
C LYS A 226 42.78 6.78 2.25
N VAL A 227 41.94 6.61 1.21
CA VAL A 227 42.42 6.63 -0.18
C VAL A 227 43.02 7.99 -0.54
N ALA A 228 42.42 9.09 -0.08
CA ALA A 228 43.00 10.43 -0.30
C ALA A 228 44.40 10.54 0.32
N GLU A 229 44.59 10.10 1.57
CA GLU A 229 45.90 10.08 2.23
C GLU A 229 46.92 9.22 1.47
N GLU A 230 46.56 7.98 1.10
CA GLU A 230 47.43 7.07 0.35
C GLU A 230 47.82 7.64 -1.03
N THR A 231 46.91 8.36 -1.69
CA THR A 231 47.23 9.02 -2.97
C THR A 231 48.18 10.21 -2.81
N GLU A 232 48.10 10.97 -1.71
CA GLU A 232 49.03 12.06 -1.43
C GLU A 232 50.44 11.54 -1.18
N GLU A 233 50.58 10.43 -0.44
CA GLU A 233 51.85 9.72 -0.27
C GLU A 233 52.40 9.18 -1.59
N ALA A 234 51.53 8.66 -2.46
CA ALA A 234 51.92 8.17 -3.78
C ALA A 234 52.45 9.31 -4.67
N VAL A 235 51.80 10.48 -4.69
CA VAL A 235 52.30 11.67 -5.41
C VAL A 235 53.69 12.06 -4.91
N SER A 236 53.90 12.11 -3.59
CA SER A 236 55.19 12.44 -2.99
C SER A 236 56.30 11.45 -3.41
N SER A 237 55.97 10.16 -3.49
CA SER A 237 56.91 9.10 -3.91
C SER A 237 57.24 9.17 -5.40
N VAL A 238 56.25 9.48 -6.25
CA VAL A 238 56.45 9.64 -7.69
C VAL A 238 57.29 10.88 -8.00
N GLU A 239 57.08 11.99 -7.28
CA GLU A 239 57.91 13.19 -7.49
C GLU A 239 59.37 13.01 -7.05
N LYS A 240 59.61 12.27 -5.96
CA LYS A 240 60.98 11.84 -5.61
C LYS A 240 61.60 10.97 -6.71
N SER A 241 60.83 10.05 -7.28
CA SER A 241 61.28 9.19 -8.37
C SER A 241 61.61 9.99 -9.63
N LYS A 242 60.77 10.99 -9.95
CA LYS A 242 61.01 11.92 -11.06
C LYS A 242 62.31 12.70 -10.88
N GLN A 243 62.59 13.18 -9.66
CA GLN A 243 63.84 13.87 -9.37
C GLN A 243 65.07 12.96 -9.57
N VAL A 244 64.97 11.67 -9.20
CA VAL A 244 66.04 10.69 -9.41
C VAL A 244 66.27 10.43 -10.90
N VAL A 245 65.20 10.21 -11.67
CA VAL A 245 65.30 9.99 -13.14
C VAL A 245 65.86 11.22 -13.84
N HIS A 246 65.42 12.42 -13.44
CA HIS A 246 65.95 13.67 -13.98
C HIS A 246 67.45 13.83 -13.68
N GLY A 247 67.89 13.51 -12.46
CA GLY A 247 69.31 13.51 -12.11
C GLY A 247 70.12 12.51 -12.94
N ALA A 248 69.59 11.31 -13.17
CA ALA A 248 70.22 10.32 -14.04
C ALA A 248 70.35 10.82 -15.49
N LEU A 249 69.33 11.49 -16.02
CA LEU A 249 69.37 12.12 -17.35
C LEU A 249 70.45 13.20 -17.43
N GLU A 250 70.58 14.07 -16.42
CA GLU A 250 71.66 15.07 -16.37
C GLU A 250 73.04 14.42 -16.36
N ASP A 251 73.23 13.36 -15.57
CA ASP A 251 74.50 12.66 -15.47
C ASP A 251 74.86 11.92 -16.76
N MET A 252 73.88 11.33 -17.45
CA MET A 252 74.09 10.73 -18.79
C MET A 252 74.48 11.79 -19.83
N ASN A 253 73.87 12.97 -19.79
CA ASN A 253 74.26 14.08 -20.66
C ASN A 253 75.70 14.55 -20.38
N LYS A 254 76.09 14.67 -19.10
CA LYS A 254 77.48 14.97 -18.72
C LYS A 254 78.44 13.86 -19.19
N MET A 255 78.04 12.60 -19.06
CA MET A 255 78.81 11.44 -19.53
C MET A 255 79.06 11.51 -21.04
N GLY A 256 78.01 11.82 -21.84
CA GLY A 256 78.13 12.02 -23.29
C GLY A 256 79.07 13.17 -23.67
N GLN A 257 79.09 14.25 -22.89
CA GLN A 257 80.05 15.35 -23.10
C GLN A 257 81.50 14.95 -22.78
N VAL A 258 81.71 14.14 -21.74
CA VAL A 258 83.03 13.59 -21.40
C VAL A 258 83.50 12.64 -22.50
N TYR A 259 82.63 11.74 -22.97
CA TYR A 259 82.96 10.81 -24.06
C TYR A 259 83.34 11.53 -25.36
N ASN A 260 82.59 12.58 -25.75
CA ASN A 260 82.94 13.43 -26.88
C ASN A 260 84.34 14.08 -26.76
N LYS A 261 84.80 14.40 -25.54
CA LYS A 261 86.15 14.92 -25.33
C LYS A 261 87.21 13.83 -25.49
N ILE A 262 86.95 12.64 -24.93
CA ILE A 262 87.85 11.49 -25.07
C ILE A 262 87.96 11.11 -26.56
N GLU A 263 86.87 11.19 -27.32
CA GLU A 263 86.83 10.82 -28.74
C GLU A 263 87.78 11.73 -29.54
N LYS A 264 87.69 13.05 -29.29
CA LYS A 264 88.61 14.04 -29.88
C LYS A 264 90.07 13.78 -29.50
N GLN A 265 90.34 13.41 -28.25
CA GLN A 265 91.69 13.08 -27.80
C GLN A 265 92.23 11.81 -28.47
N MET A 266 91.41 10.77 -28.64
CA MET A 266 91.80 9.55 -29.34
C MET A 266 92.02 9.78 -30.83
N ASN A 267 91.19 10.60 -31.48
CA ASN A 267 91.43 11.03 -32.85
C ASN A 267 92.75 11.77 -33.00
N SER A 268 93.06 12.70 -32.08
CA SER A 268 94.36 13.39 -32.05
C SER A 268 95.53 12.43 -31.83
N LEU A 269 95.41 11.46 -30.92
CA LEU A 269 96.43 10.43 -30.69
C LEU A 269 96.67 9.60 -31.96
N ASN A 270 95.60 9.22 -32.65
CA ASN A 270 95.68 8.44 -33.88
C ASN A 270 96.43 9.21 -34.98
N ASP A 271 96.21 10.52 -35.07
CA ASP A 271 96.94 11.39 -35.99
C ASP A 271 98.42 11.60 -35.58
N GLU A 272 98.73 11.73 -34.28
CA GLU A 272 100.11 11.77 -33.79
C GLU A 272 100.88 10.48 -34.06
N ILE A 273 100.24 9.31 -33.92
CA ILE A 273 100.83 8.01 -34.26
C ILE A 273 101.19 7.96 -35.76
N LYS A 274 100.26 8.36 -36.65
CA LYS A 274 100.52 8.42 -38.10
C LYS A 274 101.65 9.39 -38.43
N GLN A 275 101.68 10.56 -37.81
CA GLN A 275 102.73 11.54 -38.01
C GLN A 275 104.09 10.99 -37.56
N THR A 276 104.14 10.28 -36.43
CA THR A 276 105.34 9.64 -35.92
C THR A 276 105.81 8.50 -36.83
N GLN A 277 104.90 7.66 -37.34
CA GLN A 277 105.23 6.65 -38.36
C GLN A 277 105.85 7.29 -39.61
N HIS A 278 105.32 8.43 -40.06
CA HIS A 278 105.89 9.17 -41.19
C HIS A 278 107.33 9.64 -40.90
N ILE A 279 107.58 10.22 -39.72
CA ILE A 279 108.93 10.63 -39.29
C ILE A 279 109.88 9.42 -39.23
N VAL A 280 109.42 8.29 -38.68
CA VAL A 280 110.23 7.06 -38.59
C VAL A 280 110.61 6.54 -39.97
N ASN A 281 109.71 6.58 -40.96
CA ASN A 281 110.02 6.23 -42.34
C ASN A 281 111.07 7.17 -42.94
N VAL A 282 111.01 8.48 -42.66
CA VAL A 282 112.03 9.44 -43.11
C VAL A 282 113.40 9.15 -42.46
N ILE A 283 113.42 8.77 -41.18
CA ILE A 283 114.68 8.38 -40.49
C ILE A 283 115.22 7.08 -41.10
N GLU A 284 114.37 6.12 -41.42
CA GLU A 284 114.74 4.87 -42.11
C GLU A 284 115.41 5.21 -43.47
N ASP A 285 114.81 6.10 -44.26
CA ASP A 285 115.36 6.57 -45.54
C ASP A 285 116.73 7.27 -45.37
N ILE A 286 116.86 8.17 -44.39
CA ILE A 286 118.14 8.85 -44.09
C ILE A 286 119.20 7.84 -43.65
N THR A 287 118.80 6.86 -42.86
CA THR A 287 119.71 5.82 -42.34
C THR A 287 120.22 4.94 -43.47
N ASP A 288 119.37 4.56 -44.42
CA ASP A 288 119.76 3.82 -45.62
C ASP A 288 120.70 4.64 -46.51
N GLN A 289 120.45 5.93 -46.69
CA GLN A 289 121.37 6.83 -47.39
C GLN A 289 122.72 6.94 -46.66
N THR A 290 122.71 7.04 -45.33
CA THR A 290 123.91 7.14 -44.50
C THR A 290 124.72 5.84 -44.56
N HIS A 291 124.05 4.68 -44.54
CA HIS A 291 124.69 3.37 -44.72
C HIS A 291 125.38 3.27 -46.08
N LEU A 292 124.73 3.72 -47.15
CA LEU A 292 125.30 3.76 -48.50
C LEU A 292 126.47 4.74 -48.63
N LEU A 293 126.37 5.93 -48.03
CA LEU A 293 127.45 6.92 -47.99
C LEU A 293 128.67 6.39 -47.23
N ALA A 294 128.45 5.77 -46.08
CA ALA A 294 129.48 5.15 -45.27
C ALA A 294 130.15 3.97 -46.00
N LEU A 295 129.37 3.16 -46.72
CA LEU A 295 129.89 2.08 -47.56
C LEU A 295 130.79 2.64 -48.68
N ASN A 296 130.34 3.67 -49.39
CA ASN A 296 131.13 4.34 -50.43
C ASN A 296 132.41 4.96 -49.86
N ALA A 297 132.35 5.58 -48.67
CA ALA A 297 133.49 6.14 -47.98
C ALA A 297 134.49 5.06 -47.52
N SER A 298 134.02 3.91 -47.01
CA SER A 298 134.88 2.77 -46.66
C SER A 298 135.59 2.18 -47.89
N ILE A 299 134.90 2.10 -49.04
CA ILE A 299 135.49 1.66 -50.31
C ILE A 299 136.60 2.63 -50.75
N GLU A 300 136.36 3.94 -50.71
CA GLU A 300 137.35 4.93 -51.16
C GLU A 300 138.53 5.06 -50.16
N ALA A 301 138.28 4.87 -48.87
CA ALA A 301 139.34 4.79 -47.84
C ALA A 301 140.24 3.56 -48.02
N ALA A 302 139.67 2.41 -48.41
CA ALA A 302 140.44 1.21 -48.77
C ALA A 302 141.27 1.45 -50.05
N ARG A 303 140.77 2.27 -50.98
CA ARG A 303 141.44 2.64 -52.24
C ARG A 303 142.65 3.55 -52.04
N ALA A 304 142.65 4.38 -50.98
CA ALA A 304 143.74 5.29 -50.62
C ALA A 304 144.93 4.61 -49.88
N GLY A 305 144.87 3.30 -49.61
CA GLY A 305 145.98 2.53 -49.04
C GLY A 305 146.39 2.96 -47.62
N GLU A 306 147.70 3.08 -47.34
CA GLU A 306 148.25 3.46 -46.01
C GLU A 306 147.74 4.82 -45.51
N HIS A 307 147.46 5.77 -46.41
CA HIS A 307 146.94 7.11 -46.04
C HIS A 307 145.44 7.12 -45.67
N GLY A 308 144.69 6.05 -46.02
CA GLY A 308 143.24 5.95 -45.82
C GLY A 308 142.82 5.20 -44.55
N LYS A 309 143.75 4.60 -43.79
CA LYS A 309 143.44 3.75 -42.62
C LYS A 309 142.56 4.45 -41.57
N GLY A 310 142.85 5.71 -41.25
CA GLY A 310 142.05 6.49 -40.29
C GLY A 310 140.62 6.76 -40.79
N PHE A 311 140.45 7.05 -42.08
CA PHE A 311 139.14 7.26 -42.71
C PHE A 311 138.33 5.96 -42.83
N SER A 312 138.97 4.82 -43.07
CA SER A 312 138.30 3.52 -43.16
C SER A 312 137.69 3.11 -41.83
N VAL A 313 138.35 3.40 -40.70
CA VAL A 313 137.80 3.12 -39.36
C VAL A 313 136.57 4.00 -39.11
N VAL A 314 136.63 5.28 -39.42
CA VAL A 314 135.48 6.20 -39.26
C VAL A 314 134.31 5.78 -40.17
N ALA A 315 134.57 5.43 -41.42
CA ALA A 315 133.52 5.00 -42.35
C ALA A 315 132.86 3.68 -41.93
N GLN A 316 133.63 2.73 -41.37
CA GLN A 316 133.06 1.51 -40.80
C GLN A 316 132.23 1.80 -39.53
N GLU A 317 132.67 2.73 -38.69
CA GLU A 317 131.93 3.14 -37.49
C GLU A 317 130.61 3.84 -37.86
N VAL A 318 130.61 4.72 -38.87
CA VAL A 318 129.38 5.35 -39.41
C VAL A 318 128.45 4.31 -40.03
N ARG A 319 128.99 3.29 -40.71
CA ARG A 319 128.19 2.20 -41.27
C ARG A 319 127.51 1.36 -40.19
N ASN A 320 128.26 0.99 -39.15
CA ASN A 320 127.73 0.28 -37.99
C ASN A 320 126.67 1.11 -37.26
N LEU A 321 126.89 2.43 -37.12
CA LEU A 321 125.91 3.35 -36.53
C LEU A 321 124.62 3.45 -37.36
N ALA A 322 124.74 3.51 -38.69
CA ALA A 322 123.58 3.49 -39.59
C ALA A 322 122.82 2.14 -39.48
N GLU A 323 123.52 1.01 -39.49
CA GLU A 323 122.88 -0.31 -39.33
C GLU A 323 122.16 -0.43 -37.98
N HIS A 324 122.78 0.05 -36.90
CA HIS A 324 122.15 0.09 -35.59
C HIS A 324 120.93 1.02 -35.54
N THR A 325 120.99 2.19 -36.20
CA THR A 325 119.86 3.13 -36.30
C THR A 325 118.69 2.52 -37.11
N LYS A 326 119.00 1.69 -38.12
CA LYS A 326 118.01 0.96 -38.90
C LYS A 326 117.28 -0.09 -38.06
N GLU A 327 118.01 -0.84 -37.24
CA GLU A 327 117.39 -1.78 -36.30
C GLU A 327 116.46 -1.06 -35.30
N GLN A 328 116.88 0.11 -34.79
CA GLN A 328 116.04 0.91 -33.88
C GLN A 328 114.79 1.45 -34.57
N THR A 329 114.89 1.95 -35.80
CA THR A 329 113.72 2.44 -36.55
C THR A 329 112.70 1.34 -36.86
N ILE A 330 113.15 0.12 -37.20
CA ILE A 330 112.27 -1.05 -37.36
C ILE A 330 111.53 -1.35 -36.04
N GLN A 331 112.22 -1.28 -34.91
CA GLN A 331 111.60 -1.52 -33.60
C GLN A 331 110.57 -0.42 -33.25
N ILE A 332 110.89 0.85 -33.51
CA ILE A 332 109.93 1.96 -33.31
C ILE A 332 108.70 1.78 -34.21
N LYS A 333 108.88 1.40 -35.47
CA LYS A 333 107.78 1.15 -36.42
C LYS A 333 106.83 0.08 -35.90
N ARG A 334 107.35 -1.07 -35.41
CA ARG A 334 106.53 -2.10 -34.76
C ARG A 334 105.77 -1.58 -33.55
N ASN A 335 106.41 -0.76 -32.70
CA ASN A 335 105.75 -0.16 -31.54
C ASN A 335 104.63 0.79 -31.98
N MET A 336 104.83 1.57 -33.05
CA MET A 336 103.81 2.46 -33.60
C MET A 336 102.63 1.69 -34.21
N ASP A 337 102.89 0.58 -34.91
CA ASP A 337 101.83 -0.29 -35.44
C ASP A 337 100.99 -0.89 -34.30
N ALA A 338 101.65 -1.32 -33.21
CA ALA A 338 100.97 -1.82 -32.01
C ALA A 338 100.13 -0.72 -31.33
N LEU A 339 100.67 0.50 -31.19
CA LEU A 339 99.93 1.65 -30.65
C LEU A 339 98.72 2.01 -31.53
N TYR A 340 98.87 1.95 -32.85
CA TYR A 340 97.79 2.20 -33.80
C TYR A 340 96.66 1.17 -33.64
N GLN A 341 96.99 -0.11 -33.52
CA GLN A 341 96.00 -1.16 -33.28
C GLN A 341 95.24 -0.94 -31.95
N VAL A 342 95.95 -0.62 -30.87
CA VAL A 342 95.33 -0.32 -29.57
C VAL A 342 94.44 0.92 -29.67
N ALA A 343 94.89 1.99 -30.31
CA ALA A 343 94.09 3.20 -30.49
C ALA A 343 92.79 2.90 -31.27
N SER A 344 92.88 2.14 -32.37
CA SER A 344 91.71 1.74 -33.17
C SER A 344 90.73 0.87 -32.40
N LEU A 345 91.22 -0.06 -31.58
CA LEU A 345 90.37 -0.88 -30.69
C LEU A 345 89.61 0.00 -29.69
N VAL A 346 90.31 0.95 -29.05
CA VAL A 346 89.67 1.87 -28.10
C VAL A 346 88.62 2.74 -28.80
N THR A 347 88.89 3.26 -30.01
CA THR A 347 87.88 4.02 -30.77
C THR A 347 86.60 3.19 -31.01
N THR A 348 86.74 1.90 -31.34
CA THR A 348 85.57 1.01 -31.53
C THR A 348 84.77 0.83 -30.24
N GLU A 349 85.44 0.64 -29.10
CA GLU A 349 84.78 0.56 -27.79
C GLU A 349 84.12 1.88 -27.38
N MET A 350 84.68 3.01 -27.80
CA MET A 350 84.08 4.32 -27.59
C MET A 350 82.77 4.49 -28.36
N ASP A 351 82.71 4.07 -29.64
CA ASP A 351 81.49 4.11 -30.45
C ASP A 351 80.38 3.25 -29.80
N ASN A 352 80.72 2.06 -29.32
CA ASN A 352 79.80 1.20 -28.59
C ASN A 352 79.29 1.87 -27.31
N THR A 353 80.17 2.56 -26.58
CA THR A 353 79.78 3.22 -25.33
C THR A 353 78.91 4.45 -25.59
N ASP A 354 79.16 5.22 -26.65
CA ASP A 354 78.27 6.31 -27.06
C ASP A 354 76.86 5.80 -27.35
N ALA A 355 76.73 4.70 -28.09
CA ALA A 355 75.44 4.06 -28.35
C ALA A 355 74.71 3.66 -27.05
N LEU A 356 75.43 3.14 -26.04
CA LEU A 356 74.87 2.83 -24.72
C LEU A 356 74.40 4.08 -23.97
N ILE A 357 75.16 5.19 -24.04
CA ILE A 357 74.77 6.46 -23.44
C ILE A 357 73.50 7.00 -24.10
N GLN A 358 73.41 6.99 -25.43
CA GLN A 358 72.19 7.41 -26.14
C GLN A 358 70.98 6.55 -25.77
N GLY A 359 71.17 5.23 -25.65
CA GLY A 359 70.14 4.31 -25.16
C GLY A 359 69.67 4.69 -23.74
N ALA A 360 70.60 4.91 -22.81
CA ALA A 360 70.28 5.30 -21.43
C ALA A 360 69.57 6.66 -21.33
N ILE A 361 69.89 7.62 -22.21
CA ILE A 361 69.16 8.90 -22.32
C ILE A 361 67.72 8.64 -22.76
N SER A 362 67.51 7.83 -23.80
CA SER A 362 66.17 7.46 -24.29
C SER A 362 65.35 6.77 -23.19
N ASP A 363 65.92 5.76 -22.53
CA ASP A 363 65.26 5.02 -21.45
C ASP A 363 64.87 5.93 -20.27
N SER A 364 65.72 6.91 -19.94
CA SER A 364 65.44 7.89 -18.89
C SER A 364 64.30 8.84 -19.27
N GLN A 365 64.22 9.26 -20.53
CA GLN A 365 63.12 10.08 -21.04
C GLN A 365 61.78 9.32 -21.04
N ASP A 366 61.80 8.04 -21.45
CA ASP A 366 60.63 7.17 -21.38
C ASP A 366 60.18 6.94 -19.93
N GLY A 367 61.14 6.78 -19.00
CA GLY A 367 60.88 6.72 -17.56
C GLY A 367 60.23 8.00 -17.01
N GLU A 368 60.69 9.18 -17.43
CA GLU A 368 60.09 10.46 -17.04
C GLU A 368 58.63 10.56 -17.53
N LYS A 369 58.36 10.14 -18.76
CA LYS A 369 57.01 10.11 -19.32
C LYS A 369 56.09 9.15 -18.56
N ALA A 370 56.56 7.95 -18.25
CA ALA A 370 55.79 6.97 -17.48
C ALA A 370 55.43 7.51 -16.08
N LEU A 371 56.35 8.24 -15.42
CA LEU A 371 56.07 8.89 -14.15
C LEU A 371 55.02 10.00 -14.28
N GLN A 372 55.03 10.78 -15.37
CA GLN A 372 53.98 11.77 -15.63
C GLN A 372 52.60 11.12 -15.81
N ASP A 373 52.52 10.00 -16.53
CA ASP A 373 51.26 9.26 -16.72
C ASP A 373 50.73 8.72 -15.37
N ILE A 374 51.63 8.26 -14.48
CA ILE A 374 51.27 7.84 -13.12
C ILE A 374 50.71 9.00 -12.30
N ILE A 375 51.32 10.19 -12.36
CA ILE A 375 50.81 11.39 -11.66
C ILE A 375 49.39 11.72 -12.15
N ALA A 376 49.15 11.69 -13.47
CA ALA A 376 47.83 11.96 -14.03
C ALA A 376 46.78 10.93 -13.55
N ALA A 377 47.15 9.66 -13.47
CA ALA A 377 46.28 8.61 -12.94
C ALA A 377 45.94 8.85 -11.45
N ILE A 378 46.92 9.21 -10.62
CA ILE A 378 46.69 9.50 -9.20
C ILE A 378 45.79 10.73 -9.03
N GLN A 379 45.96 11.78 -9.84
CA GLN A 379 45.07 12.94 -9.84
C GLN A 379 43.62 12.57 -10.18
N ALA A 380 43.42 11.67 -11.15
CA ALA A 380 42.08 11.17 -11.48
C ALA A 380 41.46 10.36 -10.33
N ILE A 381 42.26 9.58 -9.60
CA ILE A 381 41.81 8.88 -8.38
C ILE A 381 41.37 9.92 -7.34
N ASN A 382 42.18 10.95 -7.07
CA ASN A 382 41.82 12.01 -6.13
C ASN A 382 40.52 12.75 -6.48
N GLY A 383 40.30 13.02 -7.78
CA GLY A 383 39.03 13.57 -8.25
C GLY A 383 37.84 12.65 -7.98
N SER A 384 38.02 11.34 -8.22
CA SER A 384 36.99 10.32 -7.95
C SER A 384 36.70 10.19 -6.45
N THR A 385 37.73 10.19 -5.61
CA THR A 385 37.62 10.17 -4.14
C THR A 385 36.85 11.39 -3.61
N SER A 386 37.12 12.57 -4.15
CA SER A 386 36.39 13.79 -3.79
C SER A 386 34.90 13.69 -4.15
N GLN A 387 34.58 13.08 -5.29
CA GLN A 387 33.20 12.83 -5.70
C GLN A 387 32.51 11.80 -4.82
N ILE A 388 33.22 10.74 -4.40
CA ILE A 388 32.72 9.75 -3.44
C ILE A 388 32.37 10.44 -2.12
N ALA A 389 33.25 11.28 -1.58
CA ALA A 389 32.96 12.03 -0.35
C ALA A 389 31.68 12.86 -0.44
N ALA A 390 31.49 13.59 -1.54
CA ALA A 390 30.26 14.36 -1.77
C ALA A 390 29.00 13.48 -1.84
N MET A 391 29.07 12.34 -2.53
CA MET A 391 27.96 11.38 -2.59
C MET A 391 27.64 10.78 -1.21
N THR A 392 28.66 10.53 -0.39
CA THR A 392 28.50 10.02 0.98
C THR A 392 27.81 11.04 1.89
N GLU A 393 28.09 12.34 1.75
CA GLU A 393 27.37 13.41 2.44
C GLU A 393 25.88 13.46 2.03
N GLU A 394 25.60 13.35 0.73
CA GLU A 394 24.22 13.27 0.22
C GLU A 394 23.50 12.02 0.74
N GLN A 395 24.16 10.86 0.74
CA GLN A 395 23.61 9.61 1.27
C GLN A 395 23.31 9.72 2.77
N THR A 396 24.17 10.35 3.55
CA THR A 396 23.93 10.58 4.99
C THR A 396 22.64 11.38 5.21
N SER A 397 22.42 12.40 4.39
CA SER A 397 21.20 13.22 4.45
C SER A 397 19.97 12.39 4.08
N ALA A 398 20.05 11.58 3.01
CA ALA A 398 18.96 10.71 2.59
C ALA A 398 18.60 9.64 3.63
N VAL A 399 19.61 9.04 4.27
CA VAL A 399 19.43 8.05 5.36
C VAL A 399 18.72 8.68 6.55
N THR A 400 19.10 9.91 6.93
CA THR A 400 18.44 10.65 8.01
C THR A 400 16.97 10.94 7.65
N GLU A 401 16.69 11.37 6.42
CA GLU A 401 15.32 11.60 5.96
C GLU A 401 14.48 10.32 5.98
N ILE A 402 15.06 9.17 5.60
CA ILE A 402 14.39 7.87 5.67
C ILE A 402 14.05 7.52 7.13
N ALA A 403 15.01 7.72 8.05
CA ALA A 403 14.79 7.48 9.48
C ALA A 403 13.63 8.34 10.03
N ASP A 404 13.61 9.63 9.72
CA ASP A 404 12.57 10.56 10.15
C ASP A 404 11.19 10.18 9.58
N ARG A 405 11.14 9.85 8.28
CA ARG A 405 9.90 9.40 7.63
C ARG A 405 9.39 8.09 8.22
N ASN A 406 10.29 7.18 8.56
CA ASN A 406 9.93 5.92 9.19
C ASN A 406 9.39 6.11 10.61
N ALA A 407 9.97 7.02 11.40
CA ALA A 407 9.44 7.39 12.72
C ALA A 407 8.03 7.98 12.62
N MET A 408 7.77 8.85 11.64
CA MET A 408 6.42 9.36 11.38
C MET A 408 5.45 8.25 10.96
N MET A 409 5.88 7.26 10.18
CA MET A 409 5.05 6.11 9.82
C MET A 409 4.68 5.26 11.03
N PHE A 410 5.61 5.05 11.96
CA PHE A 410 5.35 4.35 13.21
C PHE A 410 4.28 5.06 14.06
N GLU A 411 4.44 6.37 14.27
CA GLU A 411 3.47 7.19 15.02
C GLU A 411 2.09 7.21 14.33
N MET A 412 2.07 7.33 13.00
CA MET A 412 0.85 7.26 12.21
C MET A 412 0.17 5.90 12.35
N GLY A 413 0.93 4.81 12.36
CA GLY A 413 0.43 3.44 12.55
C GLY A 413 -0.26 3.29 13.91
N GLN A 414 0.38 3.74 14.99
CA GLN A 414 -0.20 3.73 16.34
C GLN A 414 -1.46 4.59 16.44
N THR A 415 -1.38 5.85 16.00
CA THR A 415 -2.52 6.78 16.04
C THR A 415 -3.71 6.25 15.26
N THR A 416 -3.45 5.67 14.07
CA THR A 416 -4.51 5.10 13.23
C THR A 416 -5.14 3.86 13.86
N GLN A 417 -4.36 3.03 14.55
CA GLN A 417 -4.87 1.89 15.33
C GLN A 417 -5.78 2.36 16.47
N GLU A 418 -5.39 3.41 17.20
CA GLU A 418 -6.23 4.00 18.26
C GLU A 418 -7.56 4.53 17.71
N VAL A 419 -7.52 5.30 16.63
CA VAL A 419 -8.72 5.82 15.94
C VAL A 419 -9.61 4.69 15.43
N ALA A 420 -9.01 3.59 14.94
CA ALA A 420 -9.75 2.41 14.51
C ALA A 420 -10.56 1.80 15.67
N ILE A 421 -9.90 1.60 16.82
CA ILE A 421 -10.51 1.04 18.03
C ILE A 421 -11.59 1.97 18.57
N GLU A 422 -11.37 3.28 18.57
CA GLU A 422 -12.38 4.26 18.98
C GLU A 422 -13.61 4.22 18.05
N THR A 423 -13.38 4.22 16.74
CA THR A 423 -14.44 4.09 15.73
C THR A 423 -15.25 2.81 15.95
N ALA A 424 -14.57 1.69 16.22
CA ALA A 424 -15.19 0.41 16.51
C ALA A 424 -16.11 0.47 17.75
N LYS A 425 -15.64 1.13 18.83
CA LYS A 425 -16.42 1.35 20.05
C LYS A 425 -17.67 2.19 19.77
N THR A 426 -17.55 3.26 18.99
CA THR A 426 -18.68 4.11 18.61
C THR A 426 -19.71 3.34 17.78
N ILE A 427 -19.27 2.54 16.81
CA ILE A 427 -20.15 1.69 15.99
C ILE A 427 -20.86 0.66 16.88
N LEU A 428 -20.14 0.01 17.80
CA LEU A 428 -20.73 -0.93 18.76
C LEU A 428 -21.79 -0.25 19.63
N GLN A 429 -21.50 0.94 20.17
CA GLN A 429 -22.46 1.69 20.97
C GLN A 429 -23.71 2.06 20.17
N LEU A 430 -23.55 2.51 18.93
CA LEU A 430 -24.67 2.83 18.04
C LEU A 430 -25.54 1.59 17.78
N SER A 431 -24.91 0.43 17.52
CA SER A 431 -25.64 -0.83 17.31
C SER A 431 -26.47 -1.24 18.54
N LYS A 432 -25.93 -1.04 19.75
CA LYS A 432 -26.65 -1.31 21.02
C LYS A 432 -27.83 -0.36 21.23
N GLN A 433 -27.68 0.92 20.88
CA GLN A 433 -28.77 1.89 20.96
C GLN A 433 -29.89 1.57 19.96
N MET A 434 -29.54 1.22 18.72
CA MET A 434 -30.50 0.80 17.71
C MET A 434 -31.28 -0.45 18.14
N ASP A 435 -30.61 -1.47 18.67
CA ASP A 435 -31.29 -2.66 19.18
C ASP A 435 -32.17 -2.36 20.41
N ALA A 436 -31.75 -1.48 21.31
CA ALA A 436 -32.58 -1.04 22.43
C ALA A 436 -33.87 -0.36 21.98
N TYR A 437 -33.82 0.50 20.95
CA TYR A 437 -35.02 1.08 20.35
C TYR A 437 -35.91 0.01 19.71
N ARG A 438 -35.33 -0.90 18.94
CA ARG A 438 -36.04 -2.03 18.32
C ARG A 438 -36.81 -2.86 19.35
N LEU A 439 -36.18 -3.22 20.47
CA LEU A 439 -36.78 -4.03 21.52
C LEU A 439 -37.91 -3.29 22.27
N THR A 440 -37.78 -1.98 22.49
CA THR A 440 -38.81 -1.18 23.19
C THR A 440 -40.17 -1.21 22.50
N PHE A 441 -40.18 -1.23 21.16
CA PHE A 441 -41.42 -1.26 20.38
C PHE A 441 -41.90 -2.69 20.08
N PHE A 442 -41.03 -3.69 20.19
CA PHE A 442 -41.34 -5.06 19.86
C PHE A 442 -42.47 -5.64 20.72
N ASP A 443 -42.46 -5.41 22.04
CA ASP A 443 -43.43 -6.03 22.94
C ASP A 443 -44.86 -5.43 22.84
N ASN A 444 -45.01 -4.29 22.14
CA ASN A 444 -46.26 -3.53 22.08
C ASN A 444 -47.04 -3.70 20.76
N ILE A 445 -46.54 -4.52 19.83
CA ILE A 445 -47.10 -4.66 18.48
C ILE A 445 -47.48 -6.12 18.21
N ARG A 446 -48.57 -6.32 17.48
CA ARG A 446 -48.95 -7.64 16.96
C ARG A 446 -48.16 -7.96 15.69
N PHE A 447 -47.39 -9.02 15.75
CA PHE A 447 -46.58 -9.48 14.63
C PHE A 447 -47.23 -10.64 13.88
N GLN A 448 -47.18 -10.57 12.56
CA GLN A 448 -47.46 -11.67 11.65
C GLN A 448 -46.20 -12.51 11.44
N ALA A 449 -46.34 -13.67 10.79
CA ALA A 449 -45.21 -14.57 10.52
C ALA A 449 -44.05 -13.88 9.78
N LYS A 450 -44.35 -12.99 8.83
CA LYS A 450 -43.34 -12.19 8.09
C LYS A 450 -42.54 -11.25 9.01
N ASP A 451 -43.24 -10.53 9.88
CA ASP A 451 -42.61 -9.60 10.82
C ASP A 451 -41.68 -10.34 11.81
N ILE A 452 -42.03 -11.58 12.21
CA ILE A 452 -41.19 -12.42 13.06
C ILE A 452 -39.94 -12.89 12.31
N ILE A 453 -40.06 -13.23 11.02
CA ILE A 453 -38.91 -13.62 10.18
C ILE A 453 -37.95 -12.45 10.04
N GLU A 454 -38.44 -11.24 9.74
CA GLU A 454 -37.61 -10.04 9.64
C GLU A 454 -36.89 -9.77 10.97
N ALA A 455 -37.60 -9.87 12.09
CA ALA A 455 -37.00 -9.72 13.40
C ALA A 455 -35.93 -10.78 13.69
N ALA A 456 -36.16 -12.04 13.31
CA ALA A 456 -35.21 -13.13 13.49
C ALA A 456 -33.93 -12.92 12.67
N LYS A 457 -34.02 -12.40 11.44
CA LYS A 457 -32.85 -12.03 10.64
C LYS A 457 -31.95 -11.05 11.41
N THR A 458 -32.54 -9.97 11.94
CA THR A 458 -31.81 -8.96 12.71
C THR A 458 -31.18 -9.55 13.98
N ASP A 459 -31.88 -10.44 14.70
CA ASP A 459 -31.33 -11.10 15.89
C ASP A 459 -30.09 -11.95 15.56
N HIS A 460 -30.11 -12.71 14.46
CA HIS A 460 -28.97 -13.51 14.03
C HIS A 460 -27.77 -12.65 13.62
N MET A 461 -28.04 -11.54 12.93
CA MET A 461 -27.01 -10.58 12.55
C MET A 461 -26.34 -9.92 13.75
N LEU A 462 -27.14 -9.47 14.73
CA LEU A 462 -26.62 -8.90 15.97
C LEU A 462 -25.81 -9.92 16.76
N TRP A 463 -26.21 -11.19 16.76
CA TRP A 463 -25.44 -12.23 17.43
C TRP A 463 -24.05 -12.42 16.79
N LYS A 464 -23.97 -12.50 15.46
CA LYS A 464 -22.69 -12.51 14.72
C LYS A 464 -21.84 -11.28 15.06
N TRP A 465 -22.46 -10.10 15.07
CA TRP A 465 -21.81 -8.83 15.39
C TRP A 465 -21.21 -8.79 16.80
N ARG A 466 -21.89 -9.37 17.80
CA ARG A 466 -21.35 -9.45 19.17
C ARG A 466 -20.09 -10.32 19.22
N VAL A 467 -20.08 -11.47 18.55
CA VAL A 467 -18.89 -12.35 18.49
C VAL A 467 -17.72 -11.67 17.75
N TYR A 468 -18.01 -10.92 16.68
CA TYR A 468 -17.01 -10.08 16.00
C TYR A 468 -16.41 -9.01 16.93
N ASN A 469 -17.23 -8.29 17.68
CA ASN A 469 -16.73 -7.27 18.62
C ASN A 469 -15.95 -7.87 19.79
N MET A 470 -16.26 -9.11 20.18
CA MET A 470 -15.46 -9.86 21.14
C MET A 470 -14.08 -10.21 20.57
N LEU A 471 -13.97 -10.58 19.30
CA LEU A 471 -12.68 -10.78 18.64
C LEU A 471 -11.80 -9.52 18.64
N LEU A 472 -12.41 -8.34 18.64
CA LEU A 472 -11.76 -7.03 18.73
C LEU A 472 -11.56 -6.53 20.17
N ASP A 473 -11.87 -7.33 21.19
CA ASP A 473 -11.76 -6.98 22.61
C ASP A 473 -12.67 -5.82 23.05
N LEU A 474 -13.75 -5.58 22.30
CA LEU A 474 -14.72 -4.49 22.54
C LEU A 474 -15.95 -4.97 23.32
N GLU A 475 -16.23 -6.27 23.30
CA GLU A 475 -17.34 -6.88 24.01
C GLU A 475 -16.93 -8.20 24.67
N THR A 476 -17.48 -8.45 25.86
CA THR A 476 -17.32 -9.73 26.54
C THR A 476 -18.64 -10.49 26.49
N ILE A 477 -18.58 -11.73 26.02
CA ILE A 477 -19.71 -12.66 26.00
C ILE A 477 -19.35 -13.82 26.94
N ASP A 478 -20.26 -14.15 27.85
CA ASP A 478 -20.13 -15.32 28.70
C ASP A 478 -20.60 -16.56 27.93
N SER A 479 -19.74 -17.59 27.82
CA SER A 479 -20.07 -18.83 27.12
C SER A 479 -21.30 -19.56 27.68
N GLN A 480 -21.67 -19.32 28.93
CA GLN A 480 -22.87 -19.87 29.57
C GLN A 480 -24.15 -19.09 29.22
N GLN A 481 -24.01 -17.84 28.78
CA GLN A 481 -25.13 -16.98 28.37
C GLN A 481 -25.46 -17.10 26.88
N VAL A 482 -24.68 -17.86 26.12
CA VAL A 482 -25.00 -18.21 24.73
C VAL A 482 -26.26 -19.09 24.73
N ALA A 483 -27.40 -18.47 24.40
CA ALA A 483 -28.68 -19.16 24.32
C ALA A 483 -28.61 -20.35 23.36
N SER A 484 -29.31 -21.43 23.68
CA SER A 484 -29.53 -22.54 22.73
C SER A 484 -30.33 -22.05 21.53
N HIS A 485 -30.12 -22.66 20.36
CA HIS A 485 -30.95 -22.45 19.15
C HIS A 485 -32.45 -22.67 19.41
N GLN A 486 -32.82 -23.43 20.45
CA GLN A 486 -34.23 -23.60 20.84
C GLN A 486 -34.76 -22.49 21.76
N ALA A 487 -33.88 -21.81 22.50
CA ALA A 487 -34.23 -20.81 23.48
C ALA A 487 -34.27 -19.38 22.91
N CYS A 488 -33.68 -19.16 21.73
CA CYS A 488 -33.71 -17.89 21.02
C CYS A 488 -35.10 -17.61 20.41
N ARG A 489 -35.34 -16.37 19.95
CA ARG A 489 -36.64 -15.96 19.36
C ARG A 489 -37.01 -16.83 18.15
N LEU A 490 -36.07 -17.05 17.23
CA LEU A 490 -36.29 -17.92 16.07
C LEU A 490 -36.60 -19.36 16.51
N GLY A 491 -35.90 -19.88 17.51
CA GLY A 491 -36.15 -21.20 18.07
C GLY A 491 -37.55 -21.36 18.66
N LYS A 492 -37.95 -20.41 19.51
CA LYS A 492 -39.30 -20.40 20.10
C LYS A 492 -40.41 -20.34 19.03
N TRP A 493 -40.15 -19.61 17.93
CA TRP A 493 -41.06 -19.57 16.79
C TRP A 493 -41.05 -20.88 15.99
N TYR A 494 -39.87 -21.41 15.66
CA TYR A 494 -39.68 -22.63 14.87
C TYR A 494 -40.30 -23.86 15.54
N TYR A 495 -40.06 -24.05 16.85
CA TYR A 495 -40.63 -25.15 17.63
C TYR A 495 -42.03 -24.84 18.20
N GLY A 496 -42.57 -23.65 17.91
CA GLY A 496 -43.86 -23.20 18.38
C GLY A 496 -45.04 -23.85 17.66
N ASP A 497 -46.24 -23.45 18.05
CA ASP A 497 -47.46 -23.92 17.39
C ASP A 497 -47.76 -23.12 16.12
N LEU A 498 -47.06 -23.45 15.02
CA LEU A 498 -47.27 -22.85 13.70
C LEU A 498 -48.30 -23.63 12.84
N PRO A 499 -49.02 -22.95 11.92
CA PRO A 499 -49.90 -23.61 10.95
C PRO A 499 -49.17 -24.62 10.06
N SER A 500 -49.87 -25.70 9.64
CA SER A 500 -49.29 -26.76 8.80
C SER A 500 -48.66 -26.23 7.49
N HIS A 501 -49.23 -25.20 6.87
CA HIS A 501 -48.69 -24.63 5.64
C HIS A 501 -47.31 -23.96 5.80
N ILE A 502 -46.92 -23.58 7.03
CA ILE A 502 -45.58 -23.08 7.34
C ILE A 502 -44.68 -24.25 7.79
N LYS A 503 -45.18 -25.14 8.66
CA LYS A 503 -44.43 -26.30 9.18
C LYS A 503 -43.99 -27.28 8.09
N ASP A 504 -44.84 -27.49 7.09
CA ASP A 504 -44.59 -28.43 5.98
C ASP A 504 -43.78 -27.78 4.84
N ASN A 505 -43.41 -26.49 4.95
CA ASN A 505 -42.62 -25.80 3.93
C ASN A 505 -41.18 -26.38 3.88
N PRO A 506 -40.67 -26.81 2.71
CA PRO A 506 -39.32 -27.38 2.59
C PRO A 506 -38.17 -26.45 3.01
N VAL A 507 -38.32 -25.13 2.81
CA VAL A 507 -37.34 -24.11 3.22
C VAL A 507 -37.35 -23.94 4.73
N PHE A 508 -38.53 -23.99 5.36
CA PHE A 508 -38.67 -23.96 6.81
C PHE A 508 -37.91 -25.14 7.44
N LEU A 509 -38.09 -26.37 6.94
CA LEU A 509 -37.39 -27.55 7.46
C LEU A 509 -35.86 -27.49 7.27
N GLN A 510 -35.38 -26.87 6.20
CA GLN A 510 -33.94 -26.69 5.94
C GLN A 510 -33.27 -25.70 6.90
N LEU A 511 -34.04 -24.84 7.57
CA LEU A 511 -33.54 -23.79 8.46
C LEU A 511 -32.87 -24.35 9.73
N GLU A 512 -33.29 -25.52 10.20
CA GLU A 512 -32.91 -26.05 11.51
C GLU A 512 -31.41 -26.31 11.64
N GLU A 513 -30.80 -26.95 10.64
CA GLU A 513 -29.39 -27.33 10.72
C GLU A 513 -28.45 -26.11 10.69
N PRO A 514 -28.57 -25.17 9.73
CA PRO A 514 -27.76 -23.94 9.74
C PRO A 514 -27.99 -23.11 11.00
N HIS A 515 -29.24 -23.04 11.50
CA HIS A 515 -29.55 -22.34 12.74
C HIS A 515 -28.85 -22.99 13.96
N ARG A 516 -28.86 -24.32 14.05
CA ARG A 516 -28.12 -25.05 15.09
C ARG A 516 -26.62 -24.77 15.01
N GLN A 517 -26.07 -24.75 13.81
CA GLN A 517 -24.64 -24.46 13.57
C GLN A 517 -24.25 -23.05 14.00
N VAL A 518 -25.08 -22.03 13.77
CA VAL A 518 -24.85 -20.67 14.28
C VAL A 518 -24.62 -20.67 15.79
N HIS A 519 -25.52 -21.29 16.56
CA HIS A 519 -25.36 -21.34 18.01
C HIS A 519 -24.19 -22.22 18.46
N HIS A 520 -23.92 -23.31 17.75
CA HIS A 520 -22.79 -24.20 18.03
C HIS A 520 -21.45 -23.48 17.85
N TYR A 521 -21.22 -22.87 16.68
CA TYR A 521 -19.97 -22.18 16.37
C TYR A 521 -19.81 -20.87 17.15
N ALA A 522 -20.90 -20.16 17.46
CA ALA A 522 -20.82 -19.02 18.38
C ALA A 522 -20.32 -19.46 19.76
N LYS A 523 -20.84 -20.57 20.30
CA LYS A 523 -20.40 -21.09 21.60
C LYS A 523 -18.92 -21.50 21.57
N LEU A 524 -18.49 -22.21 20.51
CA LEU A 524 -17.09 -22.60 20.35
C LEU A 524 -16.16 -21.39 20.25
N ALA A 525 -16.54 -20.36 19.48
CA ALA A 525 -15.79 -19.12 19.38
C ALA A 525 -15.63 -18.43 20.74
N VAL A 526 -16.71 -18.29 21.52
CA VAL A 526 -16.63 -17.70 22.87
C VAL A 526 -15.73 -18.53 23.80
N GLN A 527 -15.85 -19.86 23.78
CA GLN A 527 -15.02 -20.75 24.61
C GLN A 527 -13.53 -20.70 24.22
N SER A 528 -13.21 -20.68 22.93
CA SER A 528 -11.82 -20.56 22.47
C SER A 528 -11.24 -19.19 22.81
N TYR A 529 -12.06 -18.14 22.77
CA TYR A 529 -11.67 -16.79 23.17
C TYR A 529 -11.35 -16.71 24.67
N GLU A 530 -12.20 -17.28 25.53
CA GLU A 530 -11.96 -17.39 26.98
C GLU A 530 -10.65 -18.13 27.29
N GLN A 531 -10.29 -19.12 26.46
CA GLN A 531 -9.03 -19.87 26.54
C GLN A 531 -7.83 -19.13 25.90
N ARG A 532 -8.00 -17.89 25.43
CA ARG A 532 -7.00 -17.07 24.71
C ARG A 532 -6.48 -17.69 23.41
N LYS A 533 -7.24 -18.57 22.77
CA LYS A 533 -6.88 -19.21 21.50
C LYS A 533 -7.42 -18.42 20.32
N ARG A 534 -6.76 -17.30 19.98
CA ARG A 534 -7.21 -16.35 18.95
C ARG A 534 -7.39 -16.99 17.57
N ALA A 535 -6.45 -17.81 17.13
CA ALA A 535 -6.51 -18.47 15.81
C ALA A 535 -7.72 -19.42 15.68
N GLU A 536 -7.94 -20.27 16.69
CA GLU A 536 -9.12 -21.14 16.75
C GLU A 536 -10.42 -20.31 16.79
N THR A 537 -10.44 -19.22 17.55
CA THR A 537 -11.59 -18.31 17.64
C THR A 537 -11.97 -17.71 16.28
N LYS A 538 -10.98 -17.21 15.53
CA LYS A 538 -11.21 -16.68 14.17
C LYS A 538 -11.73 -17.77 13.23
N SER A 539 -11.24 -19.01 13.34
CA SER A 539 -11.73 -20.14 12.56
C SER A 539 -13.20 -20.47 12.86
N TYR A 540 -13.58 -20.56 14.13
CA TYR A 540 -14.98 -20.77 14.52
C TYR A 540 -15.89 -19.60 14.13
N PHE A 541 -15.39 -18.36 14.18
CA PHE A 541 -16.13 -17.19 13.71
C PHE A 541 -16.40 -17.24 12.20
N ALA A 542 -15.46 -17.71 11.38
CA ALA A 542 -15.71 -17.91 9.94
C ALA A 542 -16.78 -18.97 9.66
N GLN A 543 -16.79 -20.06 10.45
CA GLN A 543 -17.85 -21.08 10.37
C GLN A 543 -19.21 -20.55 10.82
N LEU A 544 -19.23 -19.77 11.91
CA LEU A 544 -20.41 -19.03 12.37
C LEU A 544 -20.96 -18.12 11.27
N GLN A 545 -20.09 -17.37 10.58
CA GLN A 545 -20.49 -16.47 9.51
C GLN A 545 -21.12 -17.24 8.34
N THR A 546 -20.52 -18.35 7.93
CA THR A 546 -21.05 -19.20 6.86
C THR A 546 -22.45 -19.72 7.21
N ALA A 547 -22.63 -20.28 8.41
CA ALA A 547 -23.92 -20.77 8.87
C ALA A 547 -24.95 -19.63 9.02
N SER A 548 -24.52 -18.45 9.49
CA SER A 548 -25.39 -17.28 9.65
C SER A 548 -25.90 -16.77 8.31
N ASP A 549 -25.04 -16.71 7.29
CA ASP A 549 -25.42 -16.24 5.97
C ASP A 549 -26.40 -17.23 5.30
N GLU A 550 -26.26 -18.54 5.55
CA GLU A 550 -27.21 -19.57 5.12
C GLU A 550 -28.59 -19.41 5.81
N VAL A 551 -28.62 -19.16 7.12
CA VAL A 551 -29.86 -18.84 7.86
C VAL A 551 -30.55 -17.61 7.27
N LEU A 552 -29.82 -16.53 7.01
CA LEU A 552 -30.37 -15.30 6.43
C LEU A 552 -30.92 -15.52 5.02
N HIS A 553 -30.25 -16.36 4.22
CA HIS A 553 -30.72 -16.76 2.90
C HIS A 553 -32.05 -17.52 2.97
N LEU A 554 -32.11 -18.56 3.80
CA LEU A 554 -33.31 -19.39 3.98
C LEU A 554 -34.48 -18.59 4.56
N LEU A 555 -34.25 -17.70 5.53
CA LEU A 555 -35.27 -16.80 6.06
C LEU A 555 -35.82 -15.84 4.99
N THR A 556 -34.94 -15.34 4.11
CA THR A 556 -35.36 -14.45 3.00
C THR A 556 -36.12 -15.19 1.91
N GLN A 557 -35.81 -16.46 1.68
CA GLN A 557 -36.60 -17.31 0.79
C GLN A 557 -37.96 -17.63 1.41
N LEU A 558 -37.99 -18.03 2.69
CA LEU A 558 -39.21 -18.38 3.40
C LEU A 558 -40.20 -17.21 3.44
N GLU A 559 -39.73 -15.99 3.69
CA GLU A 559 -40.54 -14.76 3.69
C GLU A 559 -41.29 -14.52 2.36
N LYS A 560 -40.74 -14.98 1.23
CA LYS A 560 -41.37 -14.86 -0.10
C LYS A 560 -42.40 -15.96 -0.37
N GLU A 561 -42.27 -17.11 0.30
CA GLU A 561 -43.11 -18.28 0.10
C GLU A 561 -44.35 -18.32 1.02
N ILE A 562 -44.28 -17.63 2.16
CA ILE A 562 -45.43 -17.35 3.05
C ILE A 562 -46.06 -16.00 2.73
#